data_AF-A0A1A8GNC9-F1
#
_entry.id   AF-A0A1A8GNC9-F1
#
_cell.length_a   1.000
_cell.length_b   1.000
_cell.length_c   1.000
_cell.angle_alpha   90.00
_cell.angle_beta   90.00
_cell.angle_gamma   90.00
#
_symmetry.space_group_name_H-M   'P 1'
#
loop_
_entity.id
_entity.type
_entity.pdbx_description
1 polymer ?
#
loop_
_entity_poly.entity_id
_entity_poly.type
_entity_poly.pdbx_seq_one_letter_code
_entity_poly.pdbx_strand_id
1 'polypeptide(L)'
;ELQDRYRRALDAEDNEKGCPNRDVTPVWRLSVADSRVQHSSVYQLNLWRPSSDLQSLLKEGCRYKVYNLVTSDGKKRSGIETVQLTGTKKTQFQDLQLSQAWLSGHFQPS
;
A
#
# COMPACT_ATOMS: atom_id res chain seq x y z
N GLU A 1 47.30 -15.11 -23.45
CA GLU A 1 47.13 -13.73 -22.94
C GLU A 1 46.05 -12.93 -23.68
N LEU A 2 46.17 -12.65 -25.00
CA LEU A 2 45.14 -11.88 -25.74
C LEU A 2 43.80 -12.62 -25.86
N GLN A 3 43.83 -13.92 -26.16
CA GLN A 3 42.62 -14.75 -26.26
C GLN A 3 41.88 -14.89 -24.92
N ASP A 4 42.61 -14.96 -23.80
CA ASP A 4 42.00 -15.04 -22.47
C ASP A 4 41.32 -13.75 -22.05
N ARG A 5 41.86 -12.60 -22.48
CA ARG A 5 41.23 -11.29 -22.26
C ARG A 5 39.97 -11.15 -23.12
N TYR A 6 40.00 -11.62 -24.36
CA TYR A 6 38.83 -11.62 -25.25
C TYR A 6 37.70 -12.51 -24.72
N ARG A 7 38.02 -13.72 -24.24
CA ARG A 7 37.04 -14.62 -23.62
C ARG A 7 36.42 -14.00 -22.37
N ARG A 8 37.22 -13.42 -21.47
CA ARG A 8 36.72 -12.72 -20.28
C ARG A 8 35.85 -11.50 -20.61
N ALA A 9 36.17 -10.75 -21.67
CA ALA A 9 35.36 -9.61 -22.09
C ALA A 9 33.98 -10.05 -22.63
N LEU A 10 33.93 -11.15 -23.39
CA LEU A 10 32.66 -11.72 -23.86
C LEU A 10 31.82 -12.31 -22.73
N ASP A 11 32.45 -13.02 -21.79
CA ASP A 11 31.77 -13.58 -20.62
C ASP A 11 31.25 -12.47 -19.68
N ALA A 12 31.98 -11.35 -19.57
CA ALA A 12 31.57 -10.17 -18.81
C ALA A 12 30.40 -9.44 -19.48
N GLU A 13 30.43 -9.27 -20.81
CA GLU A 13 29.30 -8.69 -21.55
C GLU A 13 28.04 -9.56 -21.49
N ASP A 14 28.16 -10.89 -21.46
CA ASP A 14 27.01 -11.79 -21.34
C ASP A 14 26.40 -11.75 -19.92
N ASN A 15 27.23 -11.58 -18.89
CA ASN A 15 26.78 -11.38 -17.51
C ASN A 15 26.30 -9.94 -17.20
N GLU A 16 26.75 -8.94 -17.93
CA GLU A 16 26.40 -7.52 -17.72
C GLU A 16 25.30 -6.99 -18.68
N LYS A 17 24.79 -7.80 -19.60
CA LYS A 17 23.77 -7.40 -20.59
C LYS A 17 22.37 -7.11 -20.04
N GLY A 18 22.17 -7.20 -18.73
CA GLY A 18 20.92 -6.78 -18.11
C GLY A 18 21.20 -6.09 -16.79
N CYS A 19 20.68 -4.86 -16.64
CA CYS A 19 20.45 -4.31 -15.31
C CYS A 19 19.84 -5.42 -14.43
N PRO A 20 20.40 -5.71 -13.24
CA PRO A 20 19.89 -6.78 -12.40
C PRO A 20 18.40 -6.56 -12.18
N ASN A 21 17.61 -7.61 -12.38
CA ASN A 21 16.17 -7.53 -12.23
C ASN A 21 15.85 -7.05 -10.80
N ARG A 22 15.26 -5.88 -10.69
CA ARG A 22 14.97 -5.26 -9.39
C ARG A 22 13.68 -5.88 -8.86
N ASP A 23 13.72 -6.38 -7.64
CA ASP A 23 12.50 -6.80 -6.94
C ASP A 23 11.70 -5.57 -6.50
N VAL A 24 10.85 -5.08 -7.42
CA VAL A 24 9.97 -3.94 -7.18
C VAL A 24 8.56 -4.44 -7.00
N THR A 25 7.93 -4.00 -5.91
CA THR A 25 6.53 -4.33 -5.62
C THR A 25 5.71 -3.05 -5.43
N PRO A 26 4.62 -2.87 -6.20
CA PRO A 26 3.74 -1.72 -6.01
C PRO A 26 2.99 -1.79 -4.69
N VAL A 27 2.84 -0.63 -4.05
CA VAL A 27 2.06 -0.45 -2.82
C VAL A 27 1.08 0.70 -3.01
N TRP A 28 -0.17 0.45 -2.64
CA TRP A 28 -1.19 1.48 -2.58
C TRP A 28 -1.40 1.88 -1.12
N ARG A 29 -1.30 3.17 -0.83
CA ARG A 29 -1.40 3.74 0.51
C ARG A 29 -2.67 4.57 0.60
N LEU A 30 -3.46 4.29 1.62
CA LEU A 30 -4.73 4.94 1.87
C LEU A 30 -4.71 5.53 3.28
N SER A 31 -5.24 6.74 3.42
CA SER A 31 -5.51 7.36 4.72
C SER A 31 -6.90 6.97 5.17
N VAL A 32 -7.01 6.32 6.32
CA VAL A 32 -8.30 5.80 6.84
C VAL A 32 -8.56 6.28 8.26
N ALA A 33 -9.83 6.47 8.60
CA ALA A 33 -10.29 6.95 9.89
C ALA A 33 -11.26 5.93 10.50
N ASP A 34 -11.29 5.82 11.84
CA ASP A 34 -12.28 4.97 12.51
C ASP A 34 -13.64 5.67 12.54
N SER A 35 -14.57 5.16 11.73
CA SER A 35 -15.97 5.61 11.66
C SER A 35 -16.75 5.56 12.99
N ARG A 36 -16.24 4.89 14.03
CA ARG A 36 -16.90 4.80 15.34
C ARG A 36 -16.43 5.89 16.30
N VAL A 37 -15.36 6.61 15.97
CA VAL A 37 -14.72 7.59 16.86
C VAL A 37 -14.80 8.97 16.21
N GLN A 38 -15.47 9.92 16.87
CA GLN A 38 -15.72 11.27 16.35
C GLN A 38 -14.43 12.06 16.05
N HIS A 39 -13.39 11.85 16.84
CA HIS A 39 -12.05 12.42 16.63
C HIS A 39 -11.04 11.30 16.41
N SER A 40 -11.29 10.44 15.43
CA SER A 40 -10.40 9.31 15.16
C SER A 40 -9.05 9.80 14.64
N SER A 41 -7.98 9.17 15.10
CA SER A 41 -6.68 9.28 14.42
C SER A 41 -6.80 8.77 12.98
N VAL A 42 -6.13 9.44 12.07
CA VAL A 42 -5.91 8.93 10.72
C VAL A 42 -4.83 7.85 10.79
N TYR A 43 -5.08 6.72 10.13
CA TYR A 43 -4.17 5.59 10.02
C TYR A 43 -3.79 5.39 8.54
N GLN A 44 -2.55 4.98 8.28
CA GLN A 44 -2.13 4.55 6.95
C GLN A 44 -2.42 3.07 6.77
N LEU A 45 -3.24 2.76 5.77
CA LEU A 45 -3.46 1.41 5.26
C LEU A 45 -2.59 1.17 4.03
N ASN A 46 -1.75 0.14 4.08
CA ASN A 46 -0.88 -0.30 2.99
C ASN A 46 -1.44 -1.57 2.34
N LEU A 47 -1.61 -1.53 1.02
CA LEU A 47 -2.05 -2.67 0.21
C LEU A 47 -0.98 -3.00 -0.83
N TRP A 48 -0.37 -4.16 -0.70
CA TRP A 48 0.66 -4.64 -1.63
C TRP A 48 0.02 -5.33 -2.84
N ARG A 49 0.43 -4.94 -4.05
CA ARG A 49 -0.09 -5.51 -5.31
C ARG A 49 -1.63 -5.55 -5.36
N PRO A 50 -2.33 -4.42 -5.14
CA PRO A 50 -3.79 -4.42 -5.13
C PRO A 50 -4.34 -4.80 -6.51
N SER A 51 -5.32 -5.69 -6.53
CA SER A 51 -6.01 -6.06 -7.78
C SER A 51 -6.81 -4.88 -8.33
N SER A 52 -7.10 -4.91 -9.64
CA SER A 52 -7.93 -3.90 -10.30
C SER A 52 -9.33 -3.82 -9.69
N ASP A 53 -9.89 -4.97 -9.28
CA ASP A 53 -11.19 -5.05 -8.61
C ASP A 53 -11.16 -4.30 -7.27
N LEU A 54 -10.08 -4.47 -6.50
CA LEU A 54 -9.93 -3.78 -5.21
C LEU A 54 -9.77 -2.27 -5.39
N GLN A 55 -9.02 -1.84 -6.42
CA GLN A 55 -8.88 -0.43 -6.77
C GLN A 55 -10.19 0.19 -7.25
N SER A 56 -11.04 -0.62 -7.89
CA SER A 56 -12.37 -0.20 -8.34
C SER A 56 -13.35 -0.14 -7.17
N LEU A 57 -13.24 -1.04 -6.20
CA LEU A 57 -14.09 -1.12 -5.01
C LEU A 57 -13.85 0.03 -4.03
N LEU A 58 -12.59 0.31 -3.69
CA LEU A 58 -12.25 1.30 -2.66
C LEU A 58 -12.29 2.72 -3.23
N LYS A 59 -13.09 3.58 -2.60
CA LYS A 59 -13.24 4.99 -2.94
C LYS A 59 -13.12 5.86 -1.69
N GLU A 60 -12.67 7.09 -1.90
CA GLU A 60 -12.69 8.10 -0.85
C GLU A 60 -14.14 8.46 -0.45
N GLY A 61 -14.34 8.84 0.81
CA GLY A 61 -15.67 9.16 1.32
C GLY A 61 -16.61 7.96 1.50
N CYS A 62 -16.12 6.73 1.32
CA CYS A 62 -16.89 5.51 1.59
C CYS A 62 -16.51 4.90 2.95
N ARG A 63 -17.38 4.03 3.49
CA ARG A 63 -17.12 3.29 4.73
C ARG A 63 -17.01 1.81 4.44
N TYR A 64 -15.92 1.23 4.91
CA TYR A 64 -15.69 -0.20 4.79
C TYR A 64 -15.42 -0.81 6.15
N LYS A 65 -15.96 -2.01 6.37
CA LYS A 65 -15.45 -2.90 7.41
C LYS A 65 -14.36 -3.76 6.81
N VAL A 66 -13.16 -3.63 7.36
CA VAL A 66 -11.97 -4.31 6.87
C VAL A 66 -11.56 -5.39 7.87
N TYR A 67 -11.37 -6.61 7.38
CA TYR A 67 -11.03 -7.78 8.21
C TYR A 67 -9.61 -8.26 7.91
N ASN A 68 -9.00 -8.96 8.87
CA ASN A 68 -7.71 -9.64 8.72
C ASN A 68 -6.56 -8.72 8.28
N LEU A 69 -6.46 -7.55 8.91
CA LEU A 69 -5.34 -6.63 8.77
C LEU A 69 -4.20 -7.02 9.73
N VAL A 70 -2.97 -6.70 9.34
CA VAL A 70 -1.80 -6.76 10.22
C VAL A 70 -1.44 -5.34 10.65
N THR A 71 -1.08 -5.20 11.92
CA THR A 71 -0.62 -3.95 12.52
C THR A 71 0.90 -3.95 12.65
N SER A 72 1.53 -2.82 12.39
CA SER A 72 2.94 -2.58 12.70
C SER A 72 3.13 -1.19 13.29
N ASP A 73 4.23 -0.96 14.01
CA ASP A 73 4.56 0.36 14.52
C ASP A 73 4.76 1.37 13.37
N GLY A 74 4.18 2.55 13.53
CA GLY A 74 4.34 3.64 12.58
C GLY A 74 5.73 4.27 12.64
N LYS A 75 6.21 4.78 11.49
CA LYS A 75 7.47 5.55 11.45
C LYS A 75 7.24 6.91 12.11
N LYS A 76 7.85 7.13 13.28
CA LYS A 76 7.82 8.38 14.10
C LYS A 76 8.23 9.69 13.40
N ARG A 77 8.47 9.72 12.09
CA ARG A 77 9.08 10.87 11.40
C ARG A 77 8.13 12.05 11.18
N SER A 78 6.81 11.87 11.24
CA SER A 78 5.85 12.96 11.03
C SER A 78 4.56 12.78 11.84
N GLY A 79 4.60 13.05 13.15
CA GLY A 79 3.50 13.56 13.99
C GLY A 79 2.16 12.80 14.13
N ILE A 80 1.81 11.90 13.21
CA ILE A 80 0.53 11.21 13.12
C ILE A 80 0.89 9.78 12.69
N GLU A 81 0.27 8.80 13.35
CA GLU A 81 0.42 7.36 13.18
C GLU A 81 1.46 6.67 14.08
N THR A 82 0.99 6.25 15.24
CA THR A 82 1.67 5.24 16.07
C THR A 82 1.53 3.83 15.50
N VAL A 83 0.52 3.58 14.64
CA VAL A 83 0.19 2.26 14.09
C VAL A 83 -0.09 2.35 12.59
N GLN A 84 0.55 1.48 11.82
CA GLN A 84 0.27 1.26 10.40
C GLN A 84 -0.52 -0.03 10.20
N LEU A 85 -1.48 0.02 9.29
CA LEU A 85 -2.30 -1.12 8.90
C LEU A 85 -1.77 -1.67 7.57
N THR A 86 -1.71 -2.98 7.44
CA THR A 86 -1.28 -3.64 6.20
C THR A 86 -2.26 -4.75 5.82
N GLY A 87 -2.72 -4.71 4.57
CA GLY A 87 -3.53 -5.76 3.98
C GLY A 87 -2.72 -7.02 3.72
N THR A 88 -3.36 -8.17 3.90
CA THR A 88 -2.83 -9.50 3.62
C THR A 88 -3.65 -10.16 2.51
N LYS A 89 -3.21 -11.34 2.05
CA LYS A 89 -3.99 -12.16 1.10
C LYS A 89 -5.37 -12.57 1.64
N LYS A 90 -5.59 -12.52 2.96
CA LYS A 90 -6.85 -12.86 3.62
C LYS A 90 -7.70 -11.63 3.95
N THR A 91 -7.22 -10.42 3.63
CA THR A 91 -7.96 -9.20 3.91
C THR A 91 -9.24 -9.16 3.09
N GLN A 92 -10.35 -8.82 3.76
CA GLN A 92 -11.66 -8.71 3.15
C GLN A 92 -12.22 -7.33 3.43
N PHE A 93 -12.92 -6.78 2.44
CA PHE A 93 -13.58 -5.49 2.50
C PHE A 93 -15.08 -5.69 2.35
N GLN A 94 -15.84 -5.13 3.27
CA GLN A 94 -17.29 -5.09 3.21
C GLN A 94 -17.73 -3.63 3.19
N ASP A 95 -18.41 -3.23 2.12
CA ASP A 95 -19.00 -1.90 2.02
C ASP A 95 -20.15 -1.74 3.03
N LEU A 96 -20.20 -0.57 3.67
CA LEU A 96 -21.21 -0.23 4.66
C LEU A 96 -21.91 1.07 4.25
N GLN A 97 -23.23 1.03 4.30
CA GLN A 97 -24.07 2.20 4.06
C GLN A 97 -23.72 3.34 5.02
N LEU A 98 -23.62 4.55 4.46
CA LEU A 98 -23.38 5.80 5.16
C LEU A 98 -24.52 6.77 4.87
N SER A 99 -24.97 7.48 5.91
CA SER A 99 -25.84 8.63 5.68
C SER A 99 -25.00 9.82 5.22
N GLN A 100 -25.56 10.63 4.31
CA GLN A 100 -24.89 11.85 3.83
C GLN A 100 -24.56 12.82 4.97
N ALA A 101 -25.47 12.96 5.94
CA ALA A 101 -25.23 13.78 7.13
C ALA A 101 -24.01 13.32 7.95
N TRP A 102 -23.79 12.01 8.06
CA TRP A 102 -22.60 11.48 8.74
C TRP A 102 -21.34 11.80 7.93
N LEU A 103 -21.38 11.57 6.61
CA LEU A 103 -20.24 11.81 5.73
C LEU A 103 -19.77 13.27 5.79
N SER A 104 -20.68 14.23 5.68
CA SER A 104 -20.35 15.66 5.74
C SER A 104 -19.70 16.10 7.05
N GLY A 105 -19.93 15.37 8.15
CA GLY A 105 -19.32 15.66 9.45
C GLY A 105 -17.96 15.01 9.69
N HIS A 106 -17.57 14.00 8.88
CA HIS A 106 -16.40 13.15 9.16
C HIS A 106 -15.42 13.03 7.99
N PHE A 107 -15.80 13.46 6.79
CA PHE A 107 -14.95 13.41 5.61
C PHE A 107 -14.97 14.75 4.89
N GLN A 108 -13.77 15.26 4.60
CA GLN A 108 -13.58 16.45 3.78
C GLN A 108 -12.95 16.01 2.45
N PRO A 109 -13.70 16.13 1.32
CA PRO A 109 -13.14 15.87 0.00
C PRO A 109 -11.97 16.80 -0.31
N SER A 110 -10.99 16.30 -1.07
CA SER A 110 -9.87 17.10 -1.60
C SER A 110 -10.20 17.80 -2.90
#